data_AF-L1Q4B6-F1
#
_entry.id   AF-L1Q4B6-F1
#
_cell.length_a   1.000
_cell.length_b   1.000
_cell.length_c   1.000
_cell.angle_alpha   90.00
_cell.angle_beta   90.00
_cell.angle_gamma   90.00
#
_symmetry.space_group_name_H-M   'P 1'
#
loop_
_entity.id
_entity.type
_entity.pdbx_description
1 polymer ?
#
loop_
_entity_poly.entity_id
_entity_poly.type
_entity_poly.pdbx_seq_one_letter_code
_entity_poly.pdbx_strand_id
1 'polypeptide(L)'
;MIRKKEFTILLDKLLKKELEELRKKFRPYKRKPFLRNKVTIDLDLKYKSKNTLGYYKNTRVDERQWTYEHKIFLTKLSRSYYEMYCNGFNDKKSGIKHLRETIRHELIHAFVYEEFDEWREIEGCNRDYSPIFLACLHWSGLDSPYPYTNKFKESNLYKNIEKCKNYDMVYMYLVHYIGDLERITRKINKKLNTDSNNYKKLNISFNHYEAGIIKKAYASCIVRRKKDNGMCIEKAVEMDLGIGFLVTPNDIESNYERKFDNNSMATIHLETACYLVNNEFKQKTILRESQ
;
A
#
# COMPACT_ATOMS: atom_id res chain seq x y z
N MET A 1 18.09 27.55 17.62
CA MET A 1 17.90 26.14 17.22
C MET A 1 17.42 25.35 18.42
N ILE A 2 16.32 24.59 18.29
CA ILE A 2 15.77 23.79 19.41
C ILE A 2 16.70 22.60 19.70
N ARG A 3 16.90 22.22 20.97
CA ARG A 3 17.76 21.06 21.29
C ARG A 3 17.06 19.76 20.89
N LYS A 4 17.81 18.71 20.55
CA LYS A 4 17.23 17.40 20.16
C LYS A 4 16.25 16.88 21.22
N LYS A 5 16.65 16.90 22.50
CA LYS A 5 15.80 16.44 23.61
C LYS A 5 14.48 17.22 23.71
N GLU A 6 14.54 18.55 23.59
CA GLU A 6 13.35 19.42 23.61
C GLU A 6 12.42 19.13 22.43
N PHE A 7 13.00 18.87 21.25
CA PHE A 7 12.24 18.51 20.07
C PHE A 7 11.56 17.15 20.23
N THR A 8 12.24 16.14 20.78
CA THR A 8 11.63 14.83 21.07
C THR A 8 10.46 14.97 22.05
N ILE A 9 10.60 15.76 23.12
CA ILE A 9 9.51 16.03 24.07
C ILE A 9 8.31 16.69 23.36
N LEU A 10 8.58 17.64 22.46
CA LEU A 10 7.54 18.25 21.63
C LEU A 10 6.84 17.19 20.76
N LEU A 11 7.59 16.33 20.08
CA LEU A 11 7.04 15.26 19.24
C LEU A 11 6.15 14.31 20.03
N ASP A 12 6.57 13.87 21.22
CA ASP A 12 5.76 13.01 22.09
C ASP A 12 4.45 13.69 22.50
N LYS A 13 4.51 14.98 22.83
CA LYS A 13 3.32 15.77 23.16
C LYS A 13 2.37 15.87 21.96
N LEU A 14 2.89 16.11 20.76
CA LEU A 14 2.09 16.18 19.53
C LEU A 14 1.51 14.81 19.16
N LEU A 15 2.29 13.74 19.26
CA LEU A 15 1.84 12.37 19.01
C LEU A 15 0.62 12.01 19.88
N LYS A 16 0.71 12.24 21.20
CA LYS A 16 -0.40 11.98 22.12
C LYS A 16 -1.66 12.78 21.75
N LYS A 17 -1.48 14.03 21.35
CA LYS A 17 -2.58 14.90 20.92
C LYS A 17 -3.23 14.37 19.64
N GLU A 18 -2.43 14.00 18.64
CA GLU A 18 -2.95 13.46 17.37
C GLU A 18 -3.67 12.13 17.55
N LEU A 19 -3.13 11.22 18.36
CA LEU A 19 -3.79 9.95 18.68
C LEU A 19 -5.18 10.16 19.28
N GLU A 20 -5.33 11.12 20.20
CA GLU A 20 -6.62 11.40 20.83
C GLU A 20 -7.60 12.12 19.88
N GLU A 21 -7.12 13.07 19.06
CA GLU A 21 -7.95 13.70 18.03
C GLU A 21 -8.45 12.68 17.00
N LEU A 22 -7.57 11.81 16.51
CA LEU A 22 -7.93 10.74 15.59
C LEU A 22 -8.86 9.72 16.24
N ARG A 23 -8.63 9.33 17.50
CA ARG A 23 -9.55 8.46 18.24
C ARG A 23 -10.96 9.04 18.26
N LYS A 24 -11.11 10.32 18.61
CA LYS A 24 -12.42 10.99 18.64
C LYS A 24 -13.09 11.02 17.26
N LYS A 25 -12.30 11.17 16.19
CA LYS A 25 -12.83 11.29 14.82
C LYS A 25 -13.22 9.94 14.20
N PHE A 26 -12.40 8.92 14.37
CA PHE A 26 -12.63 7.57 13.81
C PHE A 26 -13.52 6.71 14.71
N ARG A 27 -13.50 6.98 16.02
CA ARG A 27 -14.16 6.15 17.04
C ARG A 27 -14.87 7.04 18.08
N PRO A 28 -15.79 7.93 17.64
CA PRO A 28 -16.48 8.83 18.55
C PRO A 28 -17.22 8.04 19.64
N TYR A 29 -17.08 8.47 20.90
CA TYR A 29 -17.69 7.85 22.09
C TYR A 29 -17.27 6.39 22.40
N LYS A 30 -16.39 5.78 21.61
CA LYS A 30 -15.87 4.43 21.86
C LYS A 30 -14.64 4.52 22.80
N ARG A 31 -14.56 3.61 23.77
CA ARG A 31 -13.41 3.49 24.69
C ARG A 31 -12.17 2.84 24.06
N LYS A 32 -12.27 2.36 22.81
CA LYS A 32 -11.16 1.76 22.07
C LYS A 32 -10.11 2.84 21.73
N PRO A 33 -8.80 2.59 21.93
CA PRO A 33 -7.76 3.50 21.46
C PRO A 33 -7.80 3.64 19.93
N PHE A 34 -7.13 4.65 19.38
CA PHE A 34 -7.06 4.80 17.91
C PHE A 34 -6.32 3.62 17.27
N LEU A 35 -5.16 3.26 17.81
CA LEU A 35 -4.36 2.08 17.43
C LEU A 35 -4.34 1.08 18.59
N ARG A 36 -4.37 -0.21 18.27
CA ARG A 36 -4.30 -1.30 19.25
C ARG A 36 -2.87 -1.46 19.77
N ASN A 37 -1.89 -1.40 18.87
CA ASN A 37 -0.49 -1.55 19.19
C ASN A 37 0.14 -0.22 19.60
N LYS A 38 1.25 -0.32 20.33
CA LYS A 38 2.00 0.83 20.83
C LYS A 38 2.60 1.62 19.67
N VAL A 39 2.56 2.95 19.79
CA VAL A 39 3.17 3.88 18.84
C VAL A 39 4.30 4.62 19.51
N THR A 40 5.45 4.72 18.82
CA THR A 40 6.59 5.54 19.23
C THR A 40 6.96 6.52 18.12
N ILE A 41 7.54 7.65 18.51
CA ILE A 41 8.00 8.69 17.59
C ILE A 41 9.45 9.05 17.90
N ASP A 42 10.29 9.19 16.86
CA ASP A 42 11.67 9.65 17.03
C ASP A 42 12.13 10.51 15.84
N LEU A 43 13.26 11.18 16.00
CA LEU A 43 13.93 12.00 15.00
C LEU A 43 15.09 11.24 14.36
N ASP A 44 14.95 10.89 13.09
CA ASP A 44 16.01 10.28 12.28
C ASP A 44 16.78 11.35 11.49
N LEU A 45 17.97 11.69 11.99
CA LEU A 45 18.86 12.66 11.35
C LEU A 45 19.72 12.07 10.23
N LYS A 46 19.73 10.73 10.08
CA LYS A 46 20.56 10.01 9.11
C LYS A 46 19.77 9.54 7.88
N TYR A 47 18.47 9.80 7.84
CA TYR A 47 17.62 9.41 6.72
C TYR A 47 18.11 10.04 5.41
N LYS A 48 18.31 9.21 4.38
CA LYS A 48 19.00 9.61 3.15
C LYS A 48 18.09 10.31 2.13
N SER A 49 16.76 10.13 2.21
CA SER A 49 15.84 10.77 1.26
C SER A 49 15.78 12.28 1.50
N LYS A 50 15.97 13.05 0.43
CA LYS A 50 16.02 14.52 0.50
C LYS A 50 14.65 15.18 0.72
N ASN A 51 13.56 14.51 0.36
CA ASN A 51 12.22 15.11 0.30
C ASN A 51 11.19 14.46 1.23
N THR A 52 11.62 13.56 2.12
CA THR A 52 10.71 12.87 3.03
C THR A 52 10.66 13.60 4.36
N LEU A 53 9.46 14.03 4.78
CA LEU A 53 9.25 14.71 6.07
C LEU A 53 9.14 13.72 7.23
N GLY A 54 8.43 12.61 7.01
CA GLY A 54 8.30 11.53 7.97
C GLY A 54 8.19 10.19 7.25
N TYR A 55 8.35 9.11 7.99
CA TYR A 55 8.08 7.77 7.49
C TYR A 55 7.67 6.83 8.62
N TYR A 56 6.80 5.88 8.25
CA TYR A 56 6.30 4.84 9.11
C TYR A 56 7.08 3.52 8.93
N LYS A 57 7.34 2.82 10.03
CA LYS A 57 7.82 1.44 10.06
C LYS A 57 7.03 0.59 11.06
N ASN A 58 6.70 -0.63 10.65
CA ASN A 58 6.19 -1.65 11.55
C ASN A 58 7.34 -2.55 12.03
N THR A 59 7.35 -2.95 13.30
CA THR A 59 8.28 -3.95 13.84
C THR A 59 7.79 -5.39 13.75
N ARG A 60 6.60 -5.64 13.19
CA ARG A 60 6.07 -6.99 13.02
C ARG A 60 6.96 -7.78 12.05
N VAL A 61 7.53 -8.88 12.54
CA VAL A 61 8.41 -9.76 11.76
C VAL A 61 7.65 -10.95 11.17
N ASP A 62 6.68 -11.46 11.94
CA ASP A 62 5.89 -12.64 11.56
C ASP A 62 4.39 -12.39 11.74
N GLU A 63 3.59 -13.19 11.03
CA GLU A 63 2.12 -13.13 11.06
C GLU A 63 1.59 -13.52 12.44
N ARG A 64 2.26 -14.42 13.16
CA ARG A 64 1.84 -14.87 14.49
C ARG A 64 2.15 -13.85 15.59
N GLN A 65 2.91 -12.81 15.28
CA GLN A 65 3.23 -11.74 16.20
C GLN A 65 2.06 -10.76 16.34
N TRP A 66 1.21 -10.99 17.34
CA TRP A 66 0.07 -10.13 17.66
C TRP A 66 0.44 -8.83 18.36
N THR A 67 1.60 -8.79 19.02
CA THR A 67 2.11 -7.61 19.73
C THR A 67 3.34 -7.06 19.00
N TYR A 68 3.22 -5.86 18.46
CA TYR A 68 4.30 -5.16 17.77
C TYR A 68 4.25 -3.65 18.05
N GLU A 69 5.20 -2.89 17.53
CA GLU A 69 5.25 -1.44 17.68
C GLU A 69 5.13 -0.76 16.31
N HIS A 70 4.35 0.32 16.26
CA HIS A 70 4.38 1.29 15.18
C HIS A 70 5.44 2.35 15.48
N LYS A 71 6.46 2.45 14.62
CA LYS A 71 7.53 3.45 14.74
C LYS A 71 7.34 4.54 13.70
N ILE A 72 7.13 5.77 14.16
CA ILE A 72 7.06 6.96 13.33
C ILE A 72 8.39 7.69 13.43
N PHE A 73 8.99 8.02 12.30
CA PHE A 73 10.23 8.78 12.25
C PHE A 73 9.99 10.09 11.55
N LEU A 74 10.40 11.19 12.19
CA LEU A 74 10.49 12.50 11.56
C LEU A 74 11.92 12.68 11.08
N THR A 75 12.11 13.24 9.89
CA THR A 75 13.45 13.42 9.33
C THR A 75 14.07 14.75 9.77
N LYS A 76 15.36 14.94 9.46
CA LYS A 76 16.02 16.25 9.56
C LYS A 76 15.22 17.36 8.87
N LEU A 77 14.57 17.05 7.73
CA LEU A 77 13.81 18.02 6.96
C LEU A 77 12.63 18.57 7.77
N SER A 78 11.83 17.71 8.40
CA SER A 78 10.72 18.15 9.27
C SER A 78 11.16 19.08 10.39
N ARG A 79 12.31 18.79 11.01
CA ARG A 79 12.89 19.67 12.02
C ARG A 79 13.32 21.01 11.42
N SER A 80 13.99 21.01 10.28
CA SER A 80 14.39 22.23 9.59
C SER A 80 13.19 23.10 9.21
N TYR A 81 12.09 22.50 8.72
CA TYR A 81 10.85 23.22 8.44
C TYR A 81 10.28 23.88 9.70
N TYR A 82 10.18 23.12 10.80
CA TYR A 82 9.72 23.67 12.08
C TYR A 82 10.59 24.85 12.55
N GLU A 83 11.92 24.71 12.50
CA GLU A 83 12.86 25.75 12.90
C GLU A 83 12.79 26.98 11.97
N MET A 84 12.57 26.80 10.67
CA MET A 84 12.34 27.89 9.72
C MET A 84 11.09 28.70 10.07
N TYR A 85 9.97 28.03 10.35
CA TYR A 85 8.74 28.70 10.76
C TYR A 85 8.90 29.44 12.10
N CYS A 86 9.58 28.84 13.07
CA CYS A 86 9.75 29.46 14.38
C CYS A 86 10.72 30.64 14.36
N ASN A 87 11.85 30.52 13.67
CA ASN A 87 12.94 31.51 13.75
C ASN A 87 12.96 32.47 12.56
N GLY A 88 12.59 32.01 11.37
CA GLY A 88 12.58 32.82 10.15
C GLY A 88 11.30 33.64 9.99
N PHE A 89 10.15 32.99 10.18
CA PHE A 89 8.83 33.62 9.99
C PHE A 89 8.15 34.07 11.28
N ASN A 90 8.73 33.77 12.45
CA ASN A 90 8.12 33.99 13.77
C ASN A 90 6.69 33.41 13.89
N ASP A 91 6.41 32.34 13.14
CA ASP A 91 5.11 31.66 13.09
C ASP A 91 5.22 30.23 13.63
N LYS A 92 5.39 30.15 14.95
CA LYS A 92 5.42 28.87 15.66
C LYS A 92 4.14 28.05 15.48
N LYS A 93 2.99 28.69 15.26
CA LYS A 93 1.71 28.00 15.09
C LYS A 93 1.71 27.18 13.81
N SER A 94 2.15 27.76 12.69
CA SER A 94 2.27 27.05 11.41
C SER A 94 3.34 25.95 11.47
N GLY A 95 4.48 26.20 12.13
CA GLY A 95 5.49 25.16 12.36
C GLY A 95 4.93 23.94 13.11
N ILE A 96 4.15 24.16 14.18
CA ILE A 96 3.47 23.08 14.91
C ILE A 96 2.43 22.39 14.03
N LYS A 97 1.65 23.15 13.24
CA LYS A 97 0.63 22.59 12.34
C LYS A 97 1.27 21.59 11.37
N HIS A 98 2.37 21.94 10.71
CA HIS A 98 3.05 21.02 9.80
C HIS A 98 3.58 19.76 10.46
N LEU A 99 4.16 19.87 11.67
CA LEU A 99 4.59 18.67 12.41
C LEU A 99 3.40 17.76 12.71
N ARG A 100 2.26 18.33 13.09
CA ARG A 100 1.03 17.57 13.36
C ARG A 100 0.49 16.90 12.10
N GLU A 101 0.50 17.58 10.96
CA GLU A 101 0.12 17.01 9.66
C GLU A 101 0.99 15.82 9.28
N THR A 102 2.32 15.94 9.40
CA THR A 102 3.25 14.82 9.14
C THR A 102 3.01 13.65 10.09
N ILE A 103 2.89 13.92 11.40
CA ILE A 103 2.62 12.86 12.40
C ILE A 103 1.30 12.15 12.09
N ARG A 104 0.26 12.91 11.76
CA ARG A 104 -1.06 12.38 11.44
C ARG A 104 -1.03 11.53 10.16
N HIS A 105 -0.33 11.96 9.11
CA HIS A 105 -0.14 11.16 7.89
C HIS A 105 0.45 9.78 8.21
N GLU A 106 1.54 9.75 8.98
CA GLU A 106 2.18 8.48 9.39
C GLU A 106 1.30 7.63 10.33
N LEU A 107 0.48 8.26 11.17
CA LEU A 107 -0.51 7.56 12.00
C LEU A 107 -1.62 6.91 11.16
N ILE A 108 -2.01 7.51 10.03
CA ILE A 108 -2.96 6.89 9.12
C ILE A 108 -2.36 5.65 8.45
N HIS A 109 -1.07 5.65 8.10
CA HIS A 109 -0.40 4.42 7.62
C HIS A 109 -0.48 3.30 8.64
N ALA A 110 -0.18 3.60 9.91
CA ALA A 110 -0.30 2.64 11.01
C ALA A 110 -1.74 2.13 11.18
N PHE A 111 -2.72 3.02 11.10
CA PHE A 111 -4.14 2.69 11.28
C PHE A 111 -4.67 1.81 10.16
N VAL A 112 -4.38 2.16 8.91
CA VAL A 112 -4.81 1.37 7.76
C VAL A 112 -4.14 0.00 7.77
N TYR A 113 -2.89 -0.06 8.22
CA TYR A 113 -2.22 -1.34 8.41
C TYR A 113 -2.98 -2.24 9.40
N GLU A 114 -3.30 -1.73 10.60
CA GLU A 114 -4.01 -2.50 11.63
C GLU A 114 -5.42 -2.92 11.21
N GLU A 115 -6.14 -2.08 10.46
CA GLU A 115 -7.56 -2.30 10.19
C GLU A 115 -7.81 -3.05 8.88
N PHE A 116 -6.90 -2.98 7.90
CA PHE A 116 -7.11 -3.53 6.56
C PHE A 116 -5.98 -4.44 6.06
N ASP A 117 -4.71 -4.09 6.28
CA ASP A 117 -3.60 -4.95 5.79
C ASP A 117 -3.44 -6.24 6.61
N GLU A 118 -3.79 -6.24 7.90
CA GLU A 118 -3.68 -7.44 8.73
C GLU A 118 -4.52 -8.62 8.23
N TRP A 119 -5.62 -8.33 7.52
CA TRP A 119 -6.52 -9.36 6.99
C TRP A 119 -6.02 -9.96 5.68
N ARG A 120 -5.04 -9.31 5.03
CA ARG A 120 -4.31 -9.79 3.85
C ARG A 120 -5.18 -10.19 2.65
N GLU A 121 -6.36 -9.60 2.51
CA GLU A 121 -7.16 -9.80 1.31
C GLU A 121 -6.48 -9.19 0.08
N ILE A 122 -5.95 -7.97 0.22
CA ILE A 122 -5.16 -7.28 -0.80
C ILE A 122 -4.00 -6.56 -0.11
N GLU A 123 -2.77 -6.84 -0.53
CA GLU A 123 -1.60 -6.23 0.08
C GLU A 123 -1.46 -4.72 -0.23
N GLY A 124 -0.97 -3.97 0.76
CA GLY A 124 -0.53 -2.60 0.58
C GLY A 124 -1.64 -1.57 0.70
N CYS A 125 -2.72 -1.89 1.41
CA CYS A 125 -3.80 -0.97 1.73
C CYS A 125 -3.26 0.30 2.40
N ASN A 126 -2.19 0.22 3.18
CA ASN A 126 -1.54 1.36 3.80
C ASN A 126 -0.62 2.18 2.89
N ARG A 127 -0.47 1.89 1.60
CA ARG A 127 0.44 2.64 0.71
C ARG A 127 -0.16 3.98 0.27
N ASP A 128 0.67 4.99 -0.04
CA ASP A 128 0.20 6.36 -0.37
C ASP A 128 -0.77 6.43 -1.56
N TYR A 129 -0.64 5.53 -2.54
CA TYR A 129 -1.52 5.47 -3.71
C TYR A 129 -2.69 4.50 -3.54
N SER A 130 -2.82 3.89 -2.36
CA SER A 130 -3.95 3.04 -2.04
C SER A 130 -5.22 3.88 -1.88
N PRO A 131 -6.33 3.52 -2.55
CA PRO A 131 -7.63 4.14 -2.31
C PRO A 131 -8.08 4.02 -0.85
N ILE A 132 -7.70 2.94 -0.15
CA ILE A 132 -8.03 2.72 1.27
C ILE A 132 -7.32 3.74 2.15
N PHE A 133 -6.02 3.92 1.92
CA PHE A 133 -5.21 4.90 2.63
C PHE A 133 -5.73 6.31 2.38
N LEU A 134 -5.96 6.69 1.12
CA LEU A 134 -6.43 8.03 0.76
C LEU A 134 -7.82 8.34 1.32
N ALA A 135 -8.73 7.36 1.36
CA ALA A 135 -10.03 7.52 2.00
C ALA A 135 -9.89 7.78 3.51
N CYS A 136 -9.03 7.03 4.20
CA CYS A 136 -8.78 7.24 5.63
C CYS A 136 -8.05 8.57 5.90
N LEU A 137 -7.10 8.95 5.03
CA LEU A 137 -6.39 10.22 5.12
C LEU A 137 -7.36 11.39 4.98
N HIS A 138 -8.23 11.35 3.97
CA HIS A 138 -9.28 12.33 3.77
C HIS A 138 -10.23 12.39 4.99
N TRP A 139 -10.68 11.23 5.49
CA TRP A 139 -11.52 11.17 6.69
C TRP A 139 -10.83 11.78 7.91
N SER A 140 -9.50 11.66 8.03
CA SER A 140 -8.72 12.28 9.11
C SER A 140 -8.74 13.82 9.06
N GLY A 141 -9.17 14.41 7.95
CA GLY A 141 -9.15 15.85 7.69
C GLY A 141 -7.79 16.34 7.20
N LEU A 142 -6.98 15.43 6.66
CA LEU A 142 -5.80 15.78 5.87
C LEU A 142 -6.09 15.53 4.41
N ASP A 143 -5.47 16.35 3.58
CA ASP A 143 -5.23 16.03 2.18
C ASP A 143 -3.75 15.70 2.03
N SER A 144 -3.41 14.68 1.23
CA SER A 144 -2.02 14.46 0.86
C SER A 144 -1.53 15.64 0.00
N PRO A 145 -0.30 16.15 0.22
CA PRO A 145 0.22 17.35 -0.44
C PRO A 145 0.57 17.11 -1.92
N TYR A 146 0.45 15.87 -2.41
CA TYR A 146 0.87 15.51 -3.75
C TYR A 146 -0.20 15.79 -4.81
N PRO A 147 0.17 16.22 -6.02
CA PRO A 147 -0.79 16.57 -7.08
C PRO A 147 -1.79 15.48 -7.45
N TYR A 148 -1.44 14.20 -7.23
CA TYR A 148 -2.32 13.07 -7.55
C TYR A 148 -3.59 13.06 -6.69
N THR A 149 -3.61 13.71 -5.52
CA THR A 149 -4.79 13.76 -4.66
C THR A 149 -5.96 14.50 -5.30
N ASN A 150 -5.70 15.48 -6.15
CA ASN A 150 -6.75 16.15 -6.91
C ASN A 150 -7.52 15.15 -7.79
N LYS A 151 -6.82 14.20 -8.42
CA LYS A 151 -7.47 13.13 -9.18
C LYS A 151 -8.24 12.16 -8.28
N PHE A 152 -7.75 11.90 -7.07
CA PHE A 152 -8.49 11.08 -6.11
C PHE A 152 -9.82 11.74 -5.72
N LYS A 153 -9.86 13.07 -5.56
CA LYS A 153 -11.09 13.84 -5.27
C LYS A 153 -12.16 13.70 -6.35
N GLU A 154 -11.77 13.42 -7.59
CA GLU A 154 -12.69 13.19 -8.70
C GLU A 154 -13.34 11.79 -8.67
N SER A 155 -12.73 10.84 -7.93
CA SER A 155 -13.17 9.44 -7.89
C SER A 155 -14.53 9.25 -7.22
N ASN A 156 -15.24 8.19 -7.62
CA ASN A 156 -16.50 7.80 -6.97
C ASN A 156 -16.29 7.40 -5.51
N LEU A 157 -15.14 6.81 -5.19
CA LEU A 157 -14.79 6.47 -3.82
C LEU A 157 -14.79 7.73 -2.95
N TYR A 158 -14.05 8.76 -3.34
CA TYR A 158 -14.01 10.02 -2.59
C TYR A 158 -15.40 10.62 -2.36
N LYS A 159 -16.19 10.75 -3.44
CA LYS A 159 -17.56 11.30 -3.39
C LYS A 159 -18.48 10.49 -2.47
N ASN A 160 -18.26 9.18 -2.35
CA ASN A 160 -19.05 8.32 -1.46
C ASN A 160 -18.59 8.43 0.00
N ILE A 161 -17.30 8.64 0.25
CA ILE A 161 -16.78 8.94 1.58
C ILE A 161 -17.33 10.29 2.10
N GLU A 162 -17.42 11.32 1.26
CA GLU A 162 -18.00 12.62 1.65
C GLU A 162 -19.46 12.52 2.12
N LYS A 163 -20.21 11.55 1.60
CA LYS A 163 -21.60 11.31 1.98
C LYS A 163 -21.74 10.54 3.30
N CYS A 164 -20.65 9.96 3.82
CA CYS A 164 -20.67 9.18 5.05
C CYS A 164 -20.84 10.08 6.28
N LYS A 165 -21.75 9.70 7.17
CA LYS A 165 -22.04 10.47 8.40
C LYS A 165 -21.06 10.19 9.54
N ASN A 166 -20.43 9.02 9.52
CA ASN A 166 -19.49 8.56 10.52
C ASN A 166 -18.49 7.58 9.91
N TYR A 167 -17.44 7.26 10.67
CA TYR A 167 -16.38 6.38 10.18
C TYR A 167 -16.84 4.93 10.00
N ASP A 168 -17.83 4.46 10.76
CA ASP A 168 -18.32 3.07 10.59
C ASP A 168 -18.92 2.88 9.18
N MET A 169 -19.58 3.91 8.62
CA MET A 169 -20.04 3.90 7.23
C MET A 169 -18.87 3.89 6.23
N VAL A 170 -17.83 4.69 6.48
CA VAL A 170 -16.60 4.70 5.66
C VAL A 170 -15.95 3.32 5.67
N TYR A 171 -15.77 2.75 6.86
CA TYR A 171 -15.17 1.44 7.04
C TYR A 171 -15.93 0.36 6.26
N MET A 172 -17.25 0.30 6.40
CA MET A 172 -18.07 -0.66 5.65
C MET A 172 -17.92 -0.48 4.13
N TYR A 173 -17.90 0.77 3.66
CA TYR A 173 -17.69 1.06 2.24
C TYR A 173 -16.34 0.54 1.73
N LEU A 174 -15.27 0.75 2.51
CA LEU A 174 -13.93 0.28 2.17
C LEU A 174 -13.82 -1.25 2.21
N VAL A 175 -14.45 -1.91 3.18
CA VAL A 175 -14.51 -3.37 3.25
C VAL A 175 -15.23 -3.95 2.02
N HIS A 176 -16.38 -3.37 1.63
CA HIS A 176 -17.07 -3.79 0.42
C HIS A 176 -16.22 -3.59 -0.84
N TYR A 177 -15.52 -2.45 -0.93
CA TYR A 177 -14.63 -2.17 -2.05
C TYR A 177 -13.50 -3.22 -2.18
N ILE A 178 -12.86 -3.60 -1.07
CA ILE A 178 -11.84 -4.66 -1.05
C ILE A 178 -12.46 -6.00 -1.46
N GLY A 179 -13.62 -6.35 -0.89
CA GLY A 179 -14.33 -7.58 -1.23
C GLY A 179 -14.74 -7.68 -2.70
N ASP A 180 -15.08 -6.56 -3.34
CA ASP A 180 -15.42 -6.52 -4.77
C ASP A 180 -14.18 -6.74 -5.65
N LEU A 181 -13.05 -6.12 -5.31
CA LEU A 181 -11.77 -6.36 -5.98
C LEU A 181 -11.35 -7.84 -5.88
N GLU A 182 -11.49 -8.42 -4.70
CA GLU A 182 -11.15 -9.82 -4.43
C GLU A 182 -12.06 -10.79 -5.21
N ARG A 183 -13.38 -10.52 -5.20
CA ARG A 183 -14.38 -11.29 -5.94
C ARG A 183 -14.12 -11.29 -7.44
N ILE A 184 -13.80 -10.12 -8.02
CA ILE A 184 -13.47 -10.02 -9.44
C ILE A 184 -12.19 -10.78 -9.75
N THR A 185 -11.16 -10.67 -8.91
CA THR A 185 -9.90 -11.40 -9.10
C THR A 185 -10.13 -12.92 -9.07
N ARG A 186 -10.94 -13.43 -8.13
CA ARG A 186 -11.35 -14.84 -8.08
C ARG A 186 -12.13 -15.26 -9.31
N LYS A 187 -13.06 -14.43 -9.79
CA LYS A 187 -13.84 -14.69 -11.02
C LYS A 187 -12.92 -14.78 -12.24
N ILE A 188 -11.96 -13.88 -12.37
CA ILE A 188 -10.95 -13.89 -13.44
C ILE A 188 -10.10 -15.16 -13.36
N ASN A 189 -9.59 -15.51 -12.18
CA ASN A 189 -8.78 -16.72 -12.00
C ASN A 189 -9.54 -18.01 -12.34
N LYS A 190 -10.85 -18.07 -12.06
CA LYS A 190 -11.69 -19.19 -12.50
C LYS A 190 -11.84 -19.26 -14.02
N LYS A 191 -12.00 -18.11 -14.69
CA LYS A 191 -12.06 -18.03 -16.17
C LYS A 191 -10.73 -18.41 -16.83
N LEU A 192 -9.61 -18.02 -16.21
CA LEU A 192 -8.27 -18.25 -16.74
C LEU A 192 -7.83 -19.73 -16.66
N ASN A 193 -8.31 -20.49 -15.66
CA ASN A 193 -7.88 -21.86 -15.38
C ASN A 193 -8.87 -22.91 -15.90
N THR A 194 -9.33 -22.76 -17.15
CA THR A 194 -10.17 -23.77 -17.81
C THR A 194 -9.36 -24.85 -18.55
N ASP A 195 -8.09 -24.58 -18.88
CA ASP A 195 -7.18 -25.52 -19.56
C ASP A 195 -6.14 -26.06 -18.57
N SER A 196 -6.15 -27.38 -18.35
CA SER A 196 -5.23 -28.04 -17.43
C SER A 196 -3.76 -27.96 -17.85
N ASN A 197 -3.48 -27.71 -19.14
CA ASN A 197 -2.11 -27.58 -19.65
C ASN A 197 -1.62 -26.12 -19.64
N ASN A 198 -2.48 -25.15 -19.32
CA ASN A 198 -2.16 -23.73 -19.33
C ASN A 198 -2.73 -23.03 -18.09
N TYR A 199 -2.03 -23.19 -16.97
CA TYR A 199 -2.37 -22.55 -15.72
C TYR A 199 -2.02 -21.05 -15.77
N LYS A 200 -2.98 -20.21 -15.37
CA LYS A 200 -2.81 -18.76 -15.29
C LYS A 200 -3.39 -18.24 -13.98
N LYS A 201 -2.60 -17.46 -13.24
CA LYS A 201 -3.02 -16.83 -11.99
C LYS A 201 -2.76 -15.33 -12.03
N LEU A 202 -3.73 -14.58 -11.58
CA LEU A 202 -3.69 -13.14 -11.37
C LEU A 202 -3.79 -12.86 -9.86
N ASN A 203 -2.84 -12.09 -9.33
CA ASN A 203 -2.96 -11.45 -8.03
C ASN A 203 -2.99 -9.92 -8.18
N ILE A 204 -3.47 -9.25 -7.14
CA ILE A 204 -3.53 -7.78 -7.09
C ILE A 204 -2.95 -7.27 -5.78
N SER A 205 -2.32 -6.10 -5.82
CA SER A 205 -1.87 -5.36 -4.64
C SER A 205 -1.89 -3.86 -4.89
N PHE A 206 -2.13 -3.05 -3.87
CA PHE A 206 -2.17 -1.60 -4.02
C PHE A 206 -0.77 -1.01 -4.29
N ASN A 207 -0.70 0.07 -5.05
CA ASN A 207 0.56 0.67 -5.48
C ASN A 207 1.25 1.52 -4.40
N HIS A 208 2.59 1.51 -4.41
CA HIS A 208 3.39 2.52 -3.71
C HIS A 208 3.41 3.84 -4.50
N TYR A 209 3.47 3.75 -5.82
CA TYR A 209 3.49 4.88 -6.75
C TYR A 209 2.60 4.58 -7.95
N GLU A 210 2.12 5.63 -8.59
CA GLU A 210 1.20 5.61 -9.74
C GLU A 210 -0.25 5.22 -9.43
N ALA A 211 -1.15 5.97 -10.05
CA ALA A 211 -2.58 5.91 -9.76
C ALA A 211 -3.33 4.82 -10.55
N GLY A 212 -2.71 4.23 -11.58
CA GLY A 212 -3.33 3.28 -12.51
C GLY A 212 -2.94 1.80 -12.27
N ILE A 213 -3.02 0.99 -13.32
CA ILE A 213 -2.66 -0.43 -13.30
C ILE A 213 -1.24 -0.65 -13.81
N ILE A 214 -0.36 -1.16 -12.96
CA ILE A 214 1.03 -1.54 -13.27
C ILE A 214 1.18 -3.06 -13.24
N LYS A 215 2.06 -3.61 -14.08
CA LYS A 215 2.52 -5.00 -13.90
C LYS A 215 3.71 -5.02 -12.95
N LYS A 216 3.51 -5.47 -11.72
CA LYS A 216 4.58 -5.52 -10.71
C LYS A 216 5.47 -6.73 -10.91
N ALA A 217 4.87 -7.91 -10.97
CA ALA A 217 5.58 -9.14 -11.17
C ALA A 217 4.92 -9.97 -12.26
N TYR A 218 5.75 -10.68 -13.01
CA TYR A 218 5.31 -11.67 -13.97
C TYR A 218 6.27 -12.84 -13.90
N ALA A 219 5.74 -14.02 -13.60
CA ALA A 219 6.50 -15.27 -13.58
C ALA A 219 5.85 -16.25 -14.55
N SER A 220 6.65 -16.87 -15.40
CA SER A 220 6.18 -17.96 -16.25
C SER A 220 7.11 -19.15 -16.22
N CYS A 221 6.53 -20.33 -16.25
CA CYS A 221 7.23 -21.60 -16.36
C CYS A 221 6.64 -22.39 -17.52
N ILE A 222 7.49 -22.90 -18.40
CA ILE A 222 7.10 -23.83 -19.46
C ILE A 222 7.83 -25.14 -19.21
N VAL A 223 7.07 -26.23 -19.07
CA VAL A 223 7.60 -27.57 -18.91
C VAL A 223 7.38 -28.33 -20.22
N ARG A 224 8.47 -28.82 -20.82
CA ARG A 224 8.44 -29.67 -22.01
C ARG A 224 8.83 -31.09 -21.63
N ARG A 225 7.94 -32.06 -21.87
CA ARG A 225 8.17 -33.49 -21.61
C ARG A 225 7.98 -34.28 -22.90
N LYS A 226 8.91 -35.17 -23.20
CA LYS A 226 8.73 -36.17 -24.26
C LYS A 226 7.97 -37.36 -23.66
N LYS A 227 6.83 -37.71 -24.25
CA LYS A 227 6.07 -38.94 -23.99
C LYS A 227 6.18 -39.84 -25.23
N ASP A 228 5.84 -41.12 -25.07
CA ASP A 228 5.95 -42.12 -26.14
C ASP A 228 5.19 -41.72 -27.42
N ASN A 229 4.11 -40.93 -27.27
CA ASN A 229 3.24 -40.52 -28.37
C ASN A 229 3.45 -39.04 -28.82
N GLY A 230 4.48 -38.34 -28.33
CA GLY A 230 4.79 -36.97 -28.73
C GLY A 230 5.27 -36.05 -27.60
N MET A 231 5.37 -34.75 -27.90
CA MET A 231 5.80 -33.74 -26.95
C MET A 231 4.61 -33.15 -26.19
N CYS A 232 4.66 -33.18 -24.86
CA CYS A 232 3.72 -32.53 -23.95
C CYS A 232 4.29 -31.19 -23.50
N ILE A 233 3.51 -30.11 -23.60
CA ILE A 233 3.89 -28.77 -23.14
C ILE A 233 2.87 -28.32 -22.10
N GLU A 234 3.35 -28.07 -20.89
CA GLU A 234 2.58 -27.46 -19.81
C GLU A 234 3.12 -26.04 -19.58
N LYS A 235 2.23 -25.06 -19.42
CA LYS A 235 2.58 -23.67 -19.13
C LYS A 235 1.89 -23.24 -17.83
N ALA A 236 2.65 -22.59 -16.96
CA ALA A 236 2.14 -21.91 -15.79
C ALA A 236 2.56 -20.43 -15.86
N VAL A 237 1.62 -19.53 -15.59
CA VAL A 237 1.88 -18.09 -15.52
C VAL A 237 1.25 -17.53 -14.26
N GLU A 238 1.99 -16.71 -13.54
CA GLU A 238 1.50 -15.90 -12.44
C GLU A 238 1.84 -14.43 -12.70
N MET A 239 0.87 -13.54 -12.51
CA MET A 239 1.03 -12.10 -12.70
C MET A 239 0.47 -11.35 -11.50
N ASP A 240 1.26 -10.42 -10.99
CA ASP A 240 0.84 -9.50 -9.93
C ASP A 240 0.61 -8.12 -10.51
N LEU A 241 -0.63 -7.65 -10.45
CA LEU A 241 -0.98 -6.28 -10.83
C LEU A 241 -0.92 -5.35 -9.62
N GLY A 242 -0.22 -4.24 -9.82
CA GLY A 242 -0.27 -3.09 -8.96
C GLY A 242 -1.45 -2.19 -9.31
N ILE A 243 -2.34 -1.90 -8.37
CA ILE A 243 -3.51 -1.03 -8.58
C ILE A 243 -3.42 0.25 -7.74
N GLY A 244 -3.60 1.40 -8.37
CA GLY A 244 -3.71 2.69 -7.69
C GLY A 244 -5.15 3.15 -7.51
N PHE A 245 -5.32 4.33 -6.92
CA PHE A 245 -6.63 4.88 -6.55
C PHE A 245 -7.59 5.24 -7.71
N LEU A 246 -7.12 5.22 -8.97
CA LEU A 246 -8.00 5.41 -10.14
C LEU A 246 -8.58 4.10 -10.68
N VAL A 247 -8.11 2.96 -10.17
CA VAL A 247 -8.51 1.65 -10.67
C VAL A 247 -9.77 1.20 -9.95
N THR A 248 -10.82 0.89 -10.71
CA THR A 248 -12.03 0.25 -10.20
C THR A 248 -12.00 -1.26 -10.44
N PRO A 249 -12.86 -2.04 -9.76
CA PRO A 249 -12.99 -3.47 -10.03
C PRO A 249 -13.29 -3.78 -11.52
N ASN A 250 -14.12 -2.96 -12.18
CA ASN A 250 -14.45 -3.11 -13.60
C ASN A 250 -13.27 -2.85 -14.53
N ASP A 251 -12.35 -1.95 -14.16
CA ASP A 251 -11.14 -1.69 -14.94
C ASP A 251 -10.23 -2.93 -14.95
N ILE A 252 -10.19 -3.70 -13.86
CA ILE A 252 -9.44 -4.97 -13.78
C ILE A 252 -10.09 -6.01 -14.70
N GLU A 253 -11.40 -6.22 -14.58
CA GLU A 253 -12.12 -7.19 -15.43
C GLU A 253 -12.00 -6.86 -16.93
N SER A 254 -11.97 -5.58 -17.29
CA SER A 254 -11.90 -5.17 -18.70
C SER A 254 -10.49 -5.21 -19.31
N ASN A 255 -9.44 -5.24 -18.49
CA ASN A 255 -8.07 -5.06 -18.98
C ASN A 255 -7.11 -6.22 -18.67
N TYR A 256 -7.49 -7.22 -17.87
CA TYR A 256 -6.55 -8.27 -17.43
C TYR A 256 -5.95 -9.07 -18.60
N GLU A 257 -6.73 -9.43 -19.63
CA GLU A 257 -6.24 -10.21 -20.78
C GLU A 257 -5.18 -9.44 -21.55
N ARG A 258 -5.46 -8.16 -21.84
CA ARG A 258 -4.47 -7.25 -22.45
C ARG A 258 -3.19 -7.17 -21.61
N LYS A 259 -3.29 -7.26 -20.28
CA LYS A 259 -2.10 -7.30 -19.42
C LYS A 259 -1.37 -8.66 -19.49
N PHE A 260 -1.99 -9.77 -19.86
CA PHE A 260 -1.21 -10.98 -20.16
C PHE A 260 -0.53 -10.91 -21.53
N ASP A 261 -1.15 -10.27 -22.52
CA ASP A 261 -0.77 -10.45 -23.93
C ASP A 261 0.01 -9.28 -24.56
N ASN A 262 0.00 -8.08 -23.96
CA ASN A 262 0.55 -6.87 -24.58
C ASN A 262 2.10 -6.76 -24.62
N ASN A 263 2.84 -7.85 -24.35
CA ASN A 263 4.31 -7.88 -24.29
C ASN A 263 4.99 -6.84 -23.37
N SER A 264 4.22 -6.05 -22.59
CA SER A 264 4.81 -5.06 -21.70
C SER A 264 5.48 -5.78 -20.53
N MET A 265 6.75 -5.47 -20.27
CA MET A 265 7.50 -6.08 -19.17
C MET A 265 6.94 -5.64 -17.81
N ALA A 266 6.97 -6.55 -16.85
CA ALA A 266 6.74 -6.24 -15.45
C ALA A 266 8.01 -5.69 -14.79
N THR A 267 7.87 -5.06 -13.62
CA THR A 267 9.03 -4.62 -12.82
C THR A 267 9.98 -5.77 -12.52
N ILE A 268 9.42 -6.92 -12.15
CA ILE A 268 10.13 -8.18 -11.99
C ILE A 268 9.55 -9.16 -13.01
N HIS A 269 10.36 -9.59 -13.98
CA HIS A 269 9.92 -10.49 -15.04
C HIS A 269 10.80 -11.75 -15.06
N LEU A 270 10.20 -12.89 -14.76
CA LEU A 270 10.86 -14.19 -14.67
C LEU A 270 10.27 -15.16 -15.70
N GLU A 271 11.13 -15.76 -16.52
CA GLU A 271 10.75 -16.80 -17.46
C GLU A 271 11.63 -18.02 -17.26
N THR A 272 11.01 -19.16 -16.99
CA THR A 272 11.71 -20.42 -16.77
C THR A 272 11.25 -21.46 -17.79
N ALA A 273 12.19 -22.13 -18.43
CA ALA A 273 11.94 -23.27 -19.29
C ALA A 273 12.57 -24.52 -18.67
N CYS A 274 11.73 -25.52 -18.39
CA CYS A 274 12.14 -26.80 -17.86
C CYS A 274 11.97 -27.88 -18.92
N TYR A 275 12.96 -28.77 -19.01
CA TYR A 275 12.99 -29.88 -19.94
C TYR A 275 13.17 -31.16 -19.15
N LEU A 276 12.38 -32.16 -19.47
CA LEU A 276 12.57 -33.52 -18.98
C LEU A 276 13.01 -34.40 -20.15
N VAL A 277 14.29 -34.78 -20.16
CA VAL A 277 14.90 -35.58 -21.23
C VAL A 277 15.53 -36.81 -20.57
N ASN A 278 15.11 -38.02 -20.95
CA ASN A 278 15.64 -39.27 -20.40
C ASN A 278 15.60 -39.34 -18.85
N ASN A 279 14.54 -38.85 -18.23
CA ASN A 279 14.38 -38.71 -16.76
C ASN A 279 15.35 -37.72 -16.07
N GLU A 280 16.11 -36.93 -16.82
CA GLU A 280 16.90 -35.82 -16.27
C GLU A 280 16.15 -34.50 -16.36
N PHE A 281 16.18 -33.73 -15.27
CA PHE A 281 15.63 -32.37 -15.20
C PHE A 281 16.68 -31.34 -15.65
N LYS A 282 16.33 -30.53 -16.65
CA LYS A 282 17.14 -29.40 -17.12
C LYS A 282 16.34 -28.11 -17.06
N GLN A 283 16.93 -27.03 -16.54
CA GLN A 283 16.28 -25.73 -16.37
C GLN A 283 17.08 -24.61 -17.05
N LYS A 284 16.37 -23.70 -17.71
CA LYS A 284 16.91 -22.41 -18.16
C LYS A 284 16.02 -21.29 -17.63
N THR A 285 16.61 -20.38 -16.86
CA THR A 285 15.92 -19.23 -16.28
C THR A 285 16.40 -17.95 -16.93
N ILE A 286 15.47 -17.06 -17.28
CA ILE A 286 15.73 -15.71 -17.77
C ILE A 286 15.10 -14.75 -16.76
N LEU A 287 15.93 -13.91 -16.15
CA LEU A 287 15.51 -12.81 -15.28
C LEU A 287 15.62 -11.50 -16.06
N ARG A 288 14.58 -10.67 -16.06
CA ARG A 288 14.60 -9.32 -16.60
C ARG A 288 14.02 -8.36 -15.55
N GLU A 289 14.72 -7.25 -15.35
CA GLU A 289 14.28 -6.15 -14.49
C GLU A 289 14.05 -4.92 -15.38
N SER A 290 12.91 -4.26 -15.23
CA SER A 290 12.71 -2.95 -15.87
C SER A 290 13.31 -1.87 -14.99
N GLN A 291 14.18 -1.02 -15.57
CA GLN A 291 14.68 0.19 -14.91
C GLN A 291 13.58 1.21 -14.67
#